data_AF-A0A3N5NYZ9-F1
#
_entry.id   AF-A0A3N5NYZ9-F1
#
_cell.length_a   1.000
_cell.length_b   1.000
_cell.length_c   1.000
_cell.angle_alpha   90.00
_cell.angle_beta   90.00
_cell.angle_gamma   90.00
#
_symmetry.space_group_name_H-M   'P 1'
#
loop_
_entity.id
_entity.type
_entity.pdbx_description
1 polymer ?
#
loop_
_entity_poly.entity_id
_entity_poly.type
_entity_poly.pdbx_seq_one_letter_code
_entity_poly.pdbx_strand_id
1 'polypeptide(L)'
;IYPPMETRRQQVQAPGCIEFKSKDSVVVRPDGDPASITTVCPGLHAFASGHSVIWWDPHVLDLGVELSLGIRKPDLIVKDVPSAIVDFGLKGYKSWRQQRDAAGTSGSVATIRPQTAAQSAATVDAQKLPEVEIVELPRAEERPTGRRFGSLVHAVLASVPLDATDDVIHRLSRTHGRILGCSDEEVASAAQVVRTVLAHPLLRQAFTAQKKDRCRREVPVSLKGSSGVLVEGVIDLVFEDGKRSVIVDFKSDEELRAGGAKYQRQIGIYAAAVRECTGRSVSAVLMRV
;
A
#
# COMPACT_ATOMS: atom_id res chain seq x y z
N ILE A 1 -38.57 38.37 15.93
CA ILE A 1 -37.62 38.84 16.97
C ILE A 1 -38.14 40.02 17.79
N TYR A 2 -38.95 40.93 17.23
CA TYR A 2 -39.59 42.02 18.00
C TYR A 2 -40.91 41.53 18.63
N PRO A 3 -41.15 41.73 19.94
CA PRO A 3 -42.41 41.35 20.58
C PRO A 3 -43.59 42.22 20.11
N PRO A 4 -44.83 41.71 20.23
CA PRO A 4 -46.06 42.48 19.98
C PRO A 4 -46.06 43.81 20.75
N MET A 5 -46.63 44.87 20.17
CA MET A 5 -46.53 46.23 20.71
C MET A 5 -47.05 46.34 22.14
N GLU A 6 -48.07 45.56 22.49
CA GLU A 6 -48.73 45.52 23.78
C GLU A 6 -47.81 44.97 24.89
N THR A 7 -46.82 44.15 24.53
CA THR A 7 -45.91 43.48 25.47
C THR A 7 -44.49 44.01 25.42
N ARG A 8 -44.15 44.94 24.51
CA ARG A 8 -42.81 45.52 24.36
C ARG A 8 -42.22 46.14 25.63
N ARG A 9 -43.07 46.57 26.56
CA ARG A 9 -42.68 47.21 27.83
C ARG A 9 -42.80 46.28 29.04
N GLN A 10 -43.20 45.03 28.83
CA GLN A 10 -43.26 43.99 29.85
C GLN A 10 -42.03 43.11 29.69
N GLN A 11 -41.19 43.05 30.73
CA GLN A 11 -39.98 42.22 30.69
C GLN A 11 -39.94 41.24 31.86
N VAL A 12 -39.24 40.13 31.61
CA VAL A 12 -38.79 39.19 32.63
C VAL A 12 -37.27 39.23 32.65
N GLN A 13 -36.66 39.20 33.84
CA GLN A 13 -35.20 39.08 33.96
C GLN A 13 -34.75 37.77 33.28
N ALA A 14 -33.82 37.88 32.34
CA ALA A 14 -33.30 36.71 31.65
C ALA A 14 -32.40 35.90 32.60
N PRO A 15 -32.64 34.58 32.76
CA PRO A 15 -31.77 33.73 33.57
C PRO A 15 -30.32 33.77 33.07
N GLY A 16 -29.37 34.03 33.97
CA GLY A 16 -27.94 34.10 33.65
C GLY A 16 -27.46 35.42 33.04
N CYS A 17 -28.36 36.38 32.77
CA CYS A 17 -27.98 37.75 32.40
C CYS A 17 -27.85 38.63 33.64
N ILE A 18 -27.00 39.65 33.55
CA ILE A 18 -26.96 40.75 34.52
C ILE A 18 -28.29 41.51 34.52
N GLU A 19 -28.60 42.19 35.64
CA GLU A 19 -29.82 42.97 35.76
C GLU A 19 -29.80 44.17 34.78
N PHE A 20 -30.81 44.26 33.93
CA PHE A 20 -30.95 45.37 32.99
C PHE A 20 -31.69 46.54 33.65
N LYS A 21 -30.93 47.56 34.04
CA LYS A 21 -31.45 48.73 34.76
C LYS A 21 -32.06 49.77 33.83
N SER A 22 -31.58 49.85 32.58
CA SER A 22 -32.17 50.74 31.60
C SER A 22 -33.51 50.22 31.09
N LYS A 23 -34.38 51.15 30.74
CA LYS A 23 -35.64 50.91 30.03
C LYS A 23 -35.49 50.94 28.51
N ASP A 24 -34.27 51.15 28.03
CA ASP A 24 -33.93 51.32 26.63
C ASP A 24 -32.96 50.24 26.15
N SER A 25 -33.33 49.60 25.04
CA SER A 25 -32.51 48.61 24.33
C SER A 25 -31.64 49.24 23.24
N VAL A 26 -31.43 50.55 23.28
CA VAL A 26 -30.66 51.33 22.29
C VAL A 26 -29.71 52.28 23.02
N VAL A 27 -28.54 52.55 22.42
CA VAL A 27 -27.48 53.37 23.04
C VAL A 27 -27.85 54.86 23.02
N VAL A 28 -28.42 55.35 21.91
CA VAL A 28 -28.81 56.75 21.74
C VAL A 28 -30.14 56.81 21.00
N ARG A 29 -31.04 57.70 21.45
CA ARG A 29 -32.23 58.11 20.70
C ARG A 29 -31.97 59.50 20.11
N PRO A 30 -31.95 59.66 18.77
CA PRO A 30 -31.48 60.89 18.11
C PRO A 30 -32.10 62.20 18.62
N ASP A 31 -33.40 62.19 18.95
CA ASP A 31 -34.14 63.39 19.37
C ASP A 31 -34.31 63.52 20.89
N GLY A 32 -33.67 62.65 21.69
CA GLY A 32 -33.79 62.65 23.15
C GLY A 32 -35.15 62.17 23.70
N ASP A 33 -36.03 61.69 22.82
CA ASP A 33 -37.35 61.19 23.18
C ASP A 33 -37.27 60.01 24.18
N PRO A 34 -38.13 59.98 25.22
CA PRO A 34 -38.17 58.86 26.15
C PRO A 34 -38.68 57.58 25.46
N ALA A 35 -38.30 56.43 26.01
CA ALA A 35 -38.84 55.14 25.59
C ALA A 35 -40.39 55.14 25.64
N SER A 36 -41.04 54.80 24.53
CA SER A 36 -42.50 54.79 24.42
C SER A 36 -43.04 53.36 24.37
N ILE A 37 -44.38 53.21 24.36
CA ILE A 37 -45.03 51.90 24.23
C ILE A 37 -44.63 51.14 22.95
N THR A 38 -44.17 51.85 21.92
CA THR A 38 -43.76 51.24 20.66
C THR A 38 -42.33 50.68 20.70
N THR A 39 -41.55 50.98 21.74
CA THR A 39 -40.13 50.58 21.84
C THR A 39 -39.94 49.39 22.76
N VAL A 40 -39.10 48.43 22.36
CA VAL A 40 -38.83 47.23 23.15
C VAL A 40 -37.94 47.61 24.34
N CYS A 41 -38.31 47.20 25.55
CA CYS A 41 -37.42 47.30 26.71
C CYS A 41 -36.45 46.11 26.75
N PRO A 42 -35.27 46.27 27.35
CA PRO A 42 -34.38 45.15 27.65
C PRO A 42 -35.10 44.04 28.42
N GLY A 43 -34.57 42.82 28.39
CA GLY A 43 -35.11 41.65 29.09
C GLY A 43 -35.51 40.51 28.18
N LEU A 44 -36.00 39.42 28.79
CA LEU A 44 -36.47 38.23 28.10
C LEU A 44 -37.91 38.44 27.61
N HIS A 45 -38.11 38.24 26.31
CA HIS A 45 -39.42 38.28 25.66
C HIS A 45 -39.75 36.92 25.05
N ALA A 46 -40.83 36.30 25.52
CA ALA A 46 -41.32 35.01 25.02
C ALA A 46 -42.31 35.22 23.86
N PHE A 47 -42.25 34.36 22.85
CA PHE A 47 -43.11 34.41 21.67
C PHE A 47 -44.05 33.21 21.61
N ALA A 48 -45.26 33.41 21.07
CA ALA A 48 -46.27 32.35 20.94
C ALA A 48 -45.78 31.13 20.13
N SER A 49 -44.79 31.30 19.26
CA SER A 49 -44.17 30.20 18.52
C SER A 49 -43.14 29.39 19.32
N GLY A 50 -43.05 29.62 20.64
CA GLY A 50 -42.26 28.81 21.57
C GLY A 50 -40.79 29.19 21.71
N HIS A 51 -40.30 30.20 20.96
CA HIS A 51 -38.96 30.75 21.13
C HIS A 51 -38.97 31.99 22.02
N SER A 52 -37.81 32.34 22.56
CA SER A 52 -37.62 33.55 23.36
C SER A 52 -36.43 34.37 22.87
N VAL A 53 -36.52 35.69 22.97
CA VAL A 53 -35.46 36.63 22.58
C VAL A 53 -35.10 37.50 23.77
N ILE A 54 -33.80 37.63 24.06
CA ILE A 54 -33.30 38.55 25.08
C ILE A 54 -32.87 39.84 24.38
N TRP A 55 -33.53 40.94 24.71
CA TRP A 55 -33.11 42.27 24.30
C TRP A 55 -32.15 42.82 25.35
N TRP A 56 -30.92 43.16 24.96
CA TRP A 56 -29.92 43.64 25.90
C TRP A 56 -30.03 45.13 26.14
N ASP A 57 -29.78 45.55 27.37
CA ASP A 57 -29.43 46.93 27.68
C ASP A 57 -28.00 47.18 27.18
N PRO A 58 -27.78 48.07 26.20
CA PRO A 58 -26.44 48.25 25.68
C PRO A 58 -25.52 49.00 26.66
N HIS A 59 -26.05 49.64 27.71
CA HIS A 59 -25.25 50.36 28.70
C HIS A 59 -24.56 49.45 29.71
N VAL A 60 -24.98 48.18 29.78
CA VAL A 60 -24.33 47.17 30.62
C VAL A 60 -23.25 46.39 29.87
N LEU A 61 -23.11 46.65 28.57
CA LEU A 61 -22.07 46.05 27.74
C LEU A 61 -20.84 46.95 27.74
N ASP A 62 -19.67 46.33 27.82
CA ASP A 62 -18.40 47.02 27.58
C ASP A 62 -18.23 47.19 26.07
N LEU A 63 -18.76 48.31 25.54
CA LEU A 63 -18.74 48.61 24.12
C LEU A 63 -17.43 49.31 23.73
N GLY A 64 -16.88 48.96 22.56
CA GLY A 64 -15.63 49.57 22.05
C GLY A 64 -14.35 48.83 22.46
N VAL A 65 -14.46 47.61 22.99
CA VAL A 65 -13.30 46.75 23.27
C VAL A 65 -12.60 46.36 21.96
N GLU A 66 -11.28 46.55 21.92
CA GLU A 66 -10.43 46.15 20.80
C GLU A 66 -10.44 44.62 20.67
N LEU A 67 -10.91 44.10 19.53
CA LEU A 67 -11.04 42.66 19.29
C LEU A 67 -9.66 41.99 19.25
N SER A 68 -9.35 41.18 20.26
CA SER A 68 -8.15 40.32 20.29
C SER A 68 -8.33 39.08 19.42
N LEU A 69 -8.35 39.26 18.10
CA LEU A 69 -8.39 38.17 17.13
C LEU A 69 -6.97 37.84 16.64
N GLY A 70 -6.33 36.86 17.28
CA GLY A 70 -5.13 36.21 16.73
C GLY A 70 -4.07 35.84 17.76
N ILE A 71 -3.89 34.53 17.97
CA ILE A 71 -3.02 33.84 18.95
C ILE A 71 -3.59 33.81 20.38
N ARG A 72 -4.05 32.61 20.81
CA ARG A 72 -4.44 32.37 22.20
C ARG A 72 -3.21 32.57 23.10
N LYS A 73 -3.27 33.54 24.01
CA LYS A 73 -2.26 33.90 25.03
C LYS A 73 -0.99 34.60 24.49
N PRO A 74 -1.04 35.92 24.25
CA PRO A 74 0.17 36.75 24.12
C PRO A 74 1.11 36.64 25.34
N ASP A 75 0.59 36.25 26.51
CA ASP A 75 1.36 35.96 27.73
C ASP A 75 2.35 34.78 27.61
N LEU A 76 2.33 34.04 26.51
CA LEU A 76 3.36 33.02 26.23
C LEU A 76 4.65 33.63 25.64
N ILE A 77 4.64 34.92 25.28
CA ILE A 77 5.78 35.67 24.76
C ILE A 77 6.10 36.82 25.73
N VAL A 78 6.31 36.48 27.00
CA VAL A 78 6.75 37.45 28.02
C VAL A 78 8.28 37.43 28.05
N LYS A 79 8.90 38.61 28.07
CA LYS A 79 10.37 38.74 28.10
C LYS A 79 10.97 38.42 29.47
N ASP A 80 10.16 38.54 30.53
CA ASP A 80 10.55 38.38 31.93
C ASP A 80 10.22 36.98 32.47
N VAL A 81 10.78 35.94 31.84
CA VAL A 81 10.64 34.55 32.32
C VAL A 81 11.86 34.21 33.20
N PRO A 82 11.67 33.60 34.39
CA PRO A 82 12.79 33.16 35.22
C PRO A 82 13.73 32.23 34.44
N SER A 83 15.04 32.44 34.58
CA SER A 83 16.08 31.68 33.86
C SER A 83 15.92 30.16 34.01
N ALA A 84 15.54 29.68 35.20
CA ALA A 84 15.30 28.26 35.46
C ALA A 84 14.20 27.64 34.57
N ILE A 85 13.14 28.41 34.25
CA ILE A 85 12.05 27.96 33.37
C ILE A 85 12.51 27.95 31.91
N VAL A 86 13.27 28.97 31.50
CA VAL A 86 13.89 29.02 30.17
C VAL A 86 14.84 27.84 29.96
N ASP A 87 15.68 27.55 30.95
CA ASP A 87 16.63 26.43 30.92
C ASP A 87 15.92 25.08 30.87
N PHE A 88 14.84 24.91 31.64
CA PHE A 88 14.02 23.70 31.60
C PHE A 88 13.39 23.49 30.21
N GLY A 89 12.77 24.54 29.66
CA GLY A 89 12.18 24.51 28.31
C GLY A 89 13.23 24.24 27.23
N LEU A 90 14.41 24.85 27.34
CA LEU A 90 15.52 24.64 26.42
C LEU A 90 16.06 23.20 26.48
N LYS A 91 16.15 22.60 27.68
CA LYS A 91 16.51 21.17 27.85
C LYS A 91 15.48 20.27 27.18
N GLY A 92 14.19 20.53 27.39
CA GLY A 92 13.09 19.79 26.75
C GLY A 92 13.14 19.89 25.23
N TYR A 93 13.29 21.10 24.69
CA TYR A 93 13.43 21.34 23.25
C TYR A 93 14.66 20.64 22.66
N LYS A 94 15.82 20.74 23.32
CA LYS A 94 17.06 20.06 22.88
C LYS A 94 16.88 18.55 22.84
N SER A 95 16.26 17.96 23.89
CA SER A 95 15.97 16.53 23.94
C SER A 95 15.01 16.09 22.83
N TRP A 96 13.91 16.82 22.63
CA TRP A 96 12.99 16.56 21.53
C TRP A 96 13.66 16.66 20.17
N ARG A 97 14.48 17.71 19.94
CA ARG A 97 15.21 17.89 18.68
C ARG A 97 16.17 16.74 18.42
N GLN A 98 16.92 16.30 19.44
CA GLN A 98 17.79 15.13 19.34
C GLN A 98 17.02 13.85 19.01
N GLN A 99 15.88 13.61 19.67
CA GLN A 99 15.04 12.45 19.39
C GLN A 99 14.47 12.50 17.97
N ARG A 100 14.00 13.66 17.53
CA ARG A 100 13.49 13.87 16.16
C ARG A 100 14.56 13.65 15.12
N ASP A 101 15.75 14.23 15.32
CA ASP A 101 16.86 14.11 14.38
C ASP A 101 17.34 12.63 14.33
N ALA A 102 17.43 11.95 15.48
CA ALA A 102 17.73 10.52 15.57
C ALA A 102 16.66 9.65 14.89
N ALA A 103 15.37 9.95 15.08
CA ALA A 103 14.28 9.27 14.39
C ALA A 103 14.34 9.50 12.88
N GLY A 104 14.71 10.70 12.43
CA GLY A 104 14.95 11.02 11.03
C GLY A 104 16.10 10.22 10.43
N THR A 105 17.24 10.12 11.13
CA THR A 105 18.38 9.30 10.71
C THR A 105 18.04 7.81 10.70
N SER A 106 17.33 7.31 11.71
CA SER A 106 16.91 5.90 11.75
C SER A 106 15.90 5.60 10.66
N GLY A 107 14.94 6.50 10.42
CA GLY A 107 13.88 6.34 9.42
C GLY A 107 14.37 6.51 7.98
N SER A 108 15.52 7.13 7.75
CA SER A 108 16.10 7.28 6.41
C SER A 108 16.85 6.02 5.92
N VAL A 109 17.09 5.05 6.81
CA VAL A 109 17.71 3.77 6.45
C VAL A 109 16.63 2.77 6.09
N ALA A 110 16.55 2.41 4.80
CA ALA A 110 15.64 1.37 4.32
C ALA A 110 15.91 0.04 5.07
N THR A 111 14.94 -0.39 5.88
CA THR A 111 15.01 -1.65 6.65
C THR A 111 14.80 -2.87 5.75
N ILE A 112 14.10 -2.70 4.64
CA ILE A 112 13.88 -3.73 3.62
C ILE A 112 14.35 -3.19 2.28
N ARG A 113 15.21 -3.94 1.60
CA ARG A 113 15.72 -3.63 0.27
C ARG A 113 15.28 -4.75 -0.68
N PRO A 114 14.13 -4.60 -1.36
CA PRO A 114 13.65 -5.62 -2.28
C PRO A 114 14.59 -5.74 -3.48
N GLN A 115 14.85 -6.97 -3.90
CA GLN A 115 15.63 -7.32 -5.09
C GLN A 115 14.98 -8.51 -5.76
N THR A 116 14.99 -8.56 -7.09
CA THR A 116 14.54 -9.77 -7.79
C THR A 116 15.61 -10.85 -7.69
N ALA A 117 15.21 -12.12 -7.77
CA ALA A 117 16.15 -13.24 -7.83
C ALA A 117 17.15 -13.11 -9.00
N ALA A 118 16.71 -12.55 -10.13
CA ALA A 118 17.58 -12.26 -11.27
C ALA A 118 18.63 -11.16 -10.98
N GLN A 119 18.30 -10.16 -10.16
CA GLN A 119 19.26 -9.14 -9.70
C GLN A 119 20.26 -9.74 -8.70
N SER A 120 19.76 -10.51 -7.72
CA SER A 120 20.61 -11.18 -6.72
C SER A 120 21.56 -12.21 -7.35
N ALA A 121 21.10 -12.91 -8.38
CA ALA A 121 21.91 -13.85 -9.15
C ALA A 121 23.12 -13.22 -9.84
N ALA A 122 23.21 -11.89 -9.97
CA ALA A 122 24.38 -11.22 -10.53
C ALA A 122 25.55 -11.14 -9.54
N THR A 123 25.29 -11.18 -8.23
CA THR A 123 26.28 -10.91 -7.18
C THR A 123 26.45 -12.05 -6.18
N VAL A 124 25.48 -12.95 -6.09
CA VAL A 124 25.54 -14.10 -5.18
C VAL A 124 26.65 -15.08 -5.58
N ASP A 125 27.35 -15.58 -4.57
CA ASP A 125 28.33 -16.65 -4.72
C ASP A 125 27.63 -17.99 -5.01
N ALA A 126 27.93 -18.57 -6.18
CA ALA A 126 27.32 -19.82 -6.63
C ALA A 126 27.61 -21.00 -5.68
N GLN A 127 28.77 -21.00 -4.99
CA GLN A 127 29.16 -22.11 -4.11
C GLN A 127 28.25 -22.25 -2.87
N LYS A 128 27.49 -21.20 -2.54
CA LYS A 128 26.56 -21.20 -1.41
C LYS A 128 25.15 -21.67 -1.79
N LEU A 129 24.90 -21.91 -3.07
CA LEU A 129 23.58 -22.28 -3.58
C LEU A 129 23.48 -23.79 -3.82
N PRO A 130 22.27 -24.37 -3.69
CA PRO A 130 22.01 -25.73 -4.16
C PRO A 130 22.36 -25.90 -5.64
N GLU A 131 22.83 -27.09 -6.01
CA GLU A 131 23.12 -27.46 -7.39
C GLU A 131 21.84 -27.48 -8.24
N VAL A 132 21.96 -27.09 -9.51
CA VAL A 132 20.86 -27.02 -10.48
C VAL A 132 21.16 -27.95 -11.65
N GLU A 133 20.27 -28.91 -11.86
CA GLU A 133 20.30 -29.81 -13.01
C GLU A 133 19.78 -29.09 -14.26
N ILE A 134 20.48 -29.22 -15.39
CA ILE A 134 20.00 -28.70 -16.68
C ILE A 134 19.43 -29.86 -17.48
N VAL A 135 18.18 -29.72 -17.88
CA VAL A 135 17.51 -30.67 -18.79
C VAL A 135 17.29 -29.98 -20.13
N GLU A 136 17.92 -30.49 -21.18
CA GLU A 136 17.75 -29.96 -22.54
C GLU A 136 16.72 -30.77 -23.33
N LEU A 137 15.69 -30.10 -23.84
CA LEU A 137 14.72 -30.73 -24.73
C LEU A 137 15.18 -30.68 -26.19
N PRO A 138 14.78 -31.68 -27.01
CA PRO A 138 15.05 -31.66 -28.44
C PRO A 138 14.50 -30.40 -29.12
N ARG A 139 15.33 -29.76 -29.94
CA ARG A 139 14.98 -28.56 -30.69
C ARG A 139 14.74 -28.89 -32.16
N ALA A 140 13.61 -28.42 -32.71
CA ALA A 140 13.40 -28.40 -34.16
C ALA A 140 14.23 -27.27 -34.83
N GLU A 141 14.82 -27.56 -35.99
CA GLU A 141 15.72 -26.62 -36.68
C GLU A 141 15.03 -25.28 -37.02
N GLU A 142 13.80 -25.33 -37.51
CA GLU A 142 13.01 -24.16 -37.93
C GLU A 142 12.25 -23.47 -36.78
N ARG A 143 12.55 -23.81 -35.52
CA ARG A 143 11.82 -23.26 -34.38
C ARG A 143 12.06 -21.74 -34.22
N PRO A 144 10.99 -20.92 -34.13
CA PRO A 144 11.09 -19.49 -33.81
C PRO A 144 11.86 -19.23 -32.51
N THR A 145 12.54 -18.09 -32.43
CA THR A 145 13.30 -17.67 -31.25
C THR A 145 12.92 -16.26 -30.81
N GLY A 146 13.42 -15.87 -29.64
CA GLY A 146 13.27 -14.52 -29.11
C GLY A 146 12.26 -14.40 -27.98
N ARG A 147 12.28 -13.23 -27.33
CA ARG A 147 11.56 -12.97 -26.08
C ARG A 147 10.05 -13.20 -26.18
N ARG A 148 9.43 -12.81 -27.31
CA ARG A 148 7.99 -12.99 -27.52
C ARG A 148 7.61 -14.47 -27.58
N PHE A 149 8.34 -15.26 -28.37
CA PHE A 149 8.13 -16.70 -28.45
C PHE A 149 8.35 -17.40 -27.10
N GLY A 150 9.43 -17.06 -26.38
CA GLY A 150 9.66 -17.58 -25.03
C GLY A 150 8.54 -17.24 -24.05
N SER A 151 8.03 -16.00 -24.11
CA SER A 151 6.87 -15.56 -23.30
C SER A 151 5.61 -16.35 -23.62
N LEU A 152 5.39 -16.70 -24.90
CA LEU A 152 4.25 -17.53 -25.31
C LEU A 152 4.36 -18.95 -24.73
N VAL A 153 5.51 -19.60 -24.87
CA VAL A 153 5.73 -20.94 -24.31
C VAL A 153 5.50 -20.94 -22.80
N HIS A 154 6.06 -19.95 -22.09
CA HIS A 154 5.92 -19.80 -20.65
C HIS A 154 4.45 -19.61 -20.22
N ALA A 155 3.72 -18.68 -20.86
CA ALA A 155 2.31 -18.43 -20.54
C ALA A 155 1.40 -19.66 -20.77
N VAL A 156 1.69 -20.45 -21.80
CA VAL A 156 0.96 -21.70 -22.05
C VAL A 156 1.29 -22.73 -20.96
N LEU A 157 2.57 -22.94 -20.63
CA LEU A 157 2.99 -23.88 -19.58
C LEU A 157 2.42 -23.51 -18.20
N ALA A 158 2.33 -22.22 -17.88
CA ALA A 158 1.73 -21.73 -16.64
C ALA A 158 0.28 -22.20 -16.45
N SER A 159 -0.50 -22.31 -17.54
CA SER A 159 -1.95 -22.50 -17.48
C SER A 159 -2.45 -23.85 -18.00
N VAL A 160 -1.67 -24.57 -18.82
CA VAL A 160 -2.10 -25.82 -19.45
C VAL A 160 -2.28 -26.96 -18.44
N PRO A 161 -3.37 -27.74 -18.48
CA PRO A 161 -3.45 -28.98 -17.68
C PRO A 161 -2.26 -29.90 -17.95
N LEU A 162 -1.69 -30.54 -16.93
CA LEU A 162 -0.50 -31.39 -17.13
C LEU A 162 -0.80 -32.67 -17.94
N ASP A 163 -2.07 -33.03 -18.07
CA ASP A 163 -2.61 -34.09 -18.92
C ASP A 163 -3.40 -33.56 -20.13
N ALA A 164 -3.14 -32.32 -20.53
CA ALA A 164 -3.83 -31.70 -21.64
C ALA A 164 -3.72 -32.53 -22.93
N THR A 165 -4.84 -32.63 -23.64
CA THR A 165 -4.88 -33.17 -25.00
C THR A 165 -4.31 -32.15 -25.99
N ASP A 166 -3.99 -32.60 -27.20
CA ASP A 166 -3.45 -31.72 -28.25
C ASP A 166 -4.39 -30.55 -28.58
N ASP A 167 -5.70 -30.79 -28.63
CA ASP A 167 -6.69 -29.74 -28.85
C ASP A 167 -6.69 -28.67 -27.76
N VAL A 168 -6.47 -29.08 -26.49
CA VAL A 168 -6.38 -28.13 -25.36
C VAL A 168 -5.12 -27.30 -25.48
N ILE A 169 -3.99 -27.94 -25.77
CA ILE A 169 -2.70 -27.25 -25.98
C ILE A 169 -2.84 -26.21 -27.10
N HIS A 170 -3.37 -26.62 -28.27
CA HIS A 170 -3.52 -25.72 -29.41
C HIS A 170 -4.46 -24.53 -29.11
N ARG A 171 -5.58 -24.75 -28.41
CA ARG A 171 -6.49 -23.66 -28.01
C ARG A 171 -5.81 -22.66 -27.06
N LEU A 172 -5.06 -23.14 -26.08
CA LEU A 172 -4.35 -22.28 -25.13
C LEU A 172 -3.21 -21.51 -25.82
N SER A 173 -2.43 -22.18 -26.67
CA SER A 173 -1.39 -21.51 -27.48
C SER A 173 -1.97 -20.42 -28.36
N ARG A 174 -3.11 -20.65 -29.02
CA ARG A 174 -3.78 -19.63 -29.83
C ARG A 174 -4.31 -18.47 -28.99
N THR A 175 -4.83 -18.75 -27.80
CA THR A 175 -5.35 -17.72 -26.89
C THR A 175 -4.23 -16.81 -26.40
N HIS A 176 -3.16 -17.38 -25.85
CA HIS A 176 -1.99 -16.62 -25.40
C HIS A 176 -1.26 -15.95 -26.57
N GLY A 177 -1.19 -16.60 -27.73
CA GLY A 177 -0.58 -16.03 -28.94
C GLY A 177 -1.29 -14.76 -29.40
N ARG A 178 -2.62 -14.71 -29.35
CA ARG A 178 -3.38 -13.49 -29.64
C ARG A 178 -3.10 -12.36 -28.65
N ILE A 179 -2.98 -12.69 -27.36
CA ILE A 179 -2.67 -11.71 -26.30
C ILE A 179 -1.28 -11.09 -26.51
N LEU A 180 -0.31 -11.92 -26.89
CA LEU A 180 1.09 -11.52 -27.06
C LEU A 180 1.43 -11.00 -28.47
N GLY A 181 0.48 -11.02 -29.41
CA GLY A 181 0.71 -10.62 -30.80
C GLY A 181 1.65 -11.56 -31.56
N CYS A 182 1.54 -12.86 -31.30
CA CYS A 182 2.33 -13.90 -31.98
C CYS A 182 1.76 -14.26 -33.35
N SER A 183 2.64 -14.68 -34.26
CA SER A 183 2.22 -15.25 -35.56
C SER A 183 1.63 -16.65 -35.38
N ASP A 184 0.88 -17.12 -36.38
CA ASP A 184 0.35 -18.50 -36.38
C ASP A 184 1.47 -19.55 -36.36
N GLU A 185 2.62 -19.24 -36.96
CA GLU A 185 3.84 -20.07 -36.92
C GLU A 185 4.43 -20.16 -35.50
N GLU A 186 4.52 -19.04 -34.78
CA GLU A 186 4.94 -19.01 -33.39
C GLU A 186 3.96 -19.81 -32.50
N VAL A 187 2.66 -19.70 -32.76
CA VAL A 187 1.62 -20.45 -32.03
C VAL A 187 1.73 -21.96 -32.24
N ALA A 188 1.88 -22.40 -33.49
CA ALA A 188 2.05 -23.81 -33.82
C ALA A 188 3.34 -24.37 -33.19
N SER A 189 4.44 -23.63 -33.30
CA SER A 189 5.72 -24.01 -32.71
C SER A 189 5.68 -24.06 -31.18
N ALA A 190 4.99 -23.12 -30.52
CA ALA A 190 4.83 -23.14 -29.08
C ALA A 190 3.99 -24.34 -28.61
N ALA A 191 2.92 -24.69 -29.33
CA ALA A 191 2.13 -25.89 -29.05
C ALA A 191 2.98 -27.16 -29.14
N GLN A 192 3.86 -27.26 -30.15
CA GLN A 192 4.80 -28.38 -30.28
C GLN A 192 5.76 -28.47 -29.09
N VAL A 193 6.34 -27.34 -28.66
CA VAL A 193 7.25 -27.29 -27.49
C VAL A 193 6.52 -27.74 -26.23
N VAL A 194 5.33 -27.20 -25.97
CA VAL A 194 4.50 -27.56 -24.81
C VAL A 194 4.18 -29.05 -24.81
N ARG A 195 3.86 -29.64 -25.98
CA ARG A 195 3.62 -31.08 -26.11
C ARG A 195 4.86 -31.89 -25.70
N THR A 196 6.04 -31.49 -26.16
CA THR A 196 7.31 -32.14 -25.79
C THR A 196 7.59 -32.02 -24.29
N VAL A 197 7.36 -30.84 -23.70
CA VAL A 197 7.53 -30.59 -22.25
C VAL A 197 6.60 -31.49 -21.43
N LEU A 198 5.30 -31.53 -21.76
CA LEU A 198 4.32 -32.36 -21.04
C LEU A 198 4.59 -33.87 -21.18
N ALA A 199 5.16 -34.29 -22.32
CA ALA A 199 5.54 -35.68 -22.54
C ALA A 199 6.76 -36.12 -21.69
N HIS A 200 7.57 -35.17 -21.20
CA HIS A 200 8.80 -35.43 -20.46
C HIS A 200 8.52 -36.16 -19.11
N PRO A 201 9.33 -37.15 -18.69
CA PRO A 201 9.12 -37.88 -17.44
C PRO A 201 8.97 -37.00 -16.20
N LEU A 202 9.70 -35.88 -16.13
CA LEU A 202 9.61 -34.92 -15.04
C LEU A 202 8.20 -34.32 -14.89
N LEU A 203 7.54 -33.99 -16.01
CA LEU A 203 6.19 -33.41 -15.97
C LEU A 203 5.13 -34.49 -15.68
N ARG A 204 5.39 -35.76 -16.04
CA ARG A 204 4.55 -36.88 -15.60
C ARG A 204 4.62 -37.10 -14.08
N GLN A 205 5.77 -36.88 -13.47
CA GLN A 205 5.91 -36.88 -12.01
C GLN A 205 5.13 -35.70 -11.40
N ALA A 206 5.28 -34.50 -11.95
CA ALA A 206 4.52 -33.33 -11.53
C ALA A 206 3.00 -33.54 -11.62
N PHE A 207 2.52 -34.21 -12.69
CA PHE A 207 1.12 -34.59 -12.84
C PHE A 207 0.66 -35.58 -11.75
N THR A 208 1.48 -36.56 -11.43
CA THR A 208 1.19 -37.53 -10.36
C THR A 208 1.10 -36.83 -8.99
N ALA A 209 1.96 -35.84 -8.74
CA ALA A 209 1.90 -35.01 -7.54
C ALA A 209 0.66 -34.09 -7.54
N GLN A 210 0.27 -33.53 -8.69
CA GLN A 210 -0.93 -32.70 -8.84
C GLN A 210 -2.20 -33.44 -8.46
N LYS A 211 -2.33 -34.73 -8.83
CA LYS A 211 -3.47 -35.56 -8.42
C LYS A 211 -3.63 -35.71 -6.89
N LYS A 212 -2.56 -35.42 -6.14
CA LYS A 212 -2.52 -35.45 -4.67
C LYS A 212 -2.51 -34.06 -4.05
N ASP A 213 -2.81 -33.02 -4.84
CA ASP A 213 -2.72 -31.60 -4.46
C ASP A 213 -1.32 -31.14 -3.98
N ARG A 214 -0.26 -31.77 -4.51
CA ARG A 214 1.14 -31.50 -4.15
C ARG A 214 1.93 -30.88 -5.30
N CYS A 215 1.26 -30.12 -6.14
CA CYS A 215 1.84 -29.44 -7.29
C CYS A 215 1.27 -28.03 -7.38
N ARG A 216 2.14 -27.05 -7.60
CA ARG A 216 1.83 -25.62 -7.68
C ARG A 216 2.61 -25.03 -8.85
N ARG A 217 2.02 -24.05 -9.52
CA ARG A 217 2.64 -23.31 -10.63
C ARG A 217 2.62 -21.82 -10.32
N GLU A 218 3.52 -21.07 -10.93
CA GLU A 218 3.66 -19.62 -10.71
C GLU A 218 3.76 -19.27 -9.22
N VAL A 219 4.64 -19.97 -8.51
CA VAL A 219 4.75 -19.89 -7.04
C VAL A 219 5.59 -18.67 -6.65
N PRO A 220 5.00 -17.64 -6.04
CA PRO A 220 5.77 -16.52 -5.52
C PRO A 220 6.62 -16.98 -4.33
N VAL A 221 7.89 -16.55 -4.31
CA VAL A 221 8.83 -16.87 -3.25
C VAL A 221 9.57 -15.62 -2.81
N SER A 222 9.76 -15.49 -1.50
CA SER A 222 10.53 -14.42 -0.88
C SER A 222 11.57 -15.02 0.07
N LEU A 223 12.83 -14.63 -0.09
CA LEU A 223 13.94 -15.04 0.76
C LEU A 223 14.54 -13.82 1.44
N LYS A 224 14.50 -13.82 2.77
CA LYS A 224 15.10 -12.73 3.54
C LYS A 224 16.61 -12.98 3.67
N GLY A 225 17.40 -12.16 3.00
CA GLY A 225 18.85 -12.17 3.13
C GLY A 225 19.33 -11.53 4.43
N SER A 226 20.63 -11.67 4.68
CA SER A 226 21.31 -10.85 5.69
C SER A 226 21.29 -9.37 5.27
N SER A 227 21.42 -8.45 6.23
CA SER A 227 21.46 -6.99 5.98
C SER A 227 20.20 -6.32 5.42
N GLY A 228 19.02 -6.95 5.57
CA GLY A 228 17.73 -6.35 5.20
C GLY A 228 17.35 -6.47 3.73
N VAL A 229 18.14 -7.21 2.93
CA VAL A 229 17.76 -7.55 1.55
C VAL A 229 16.61 -8.55 1.57
N LEU A 230 15.58 -8.31 0.76
CA LEU A 230 14.50 -9.25 0.51
C LEU A 230 14.55 -9.66 -0.95
N VAL A 231 14.89 -10.92 -1.22
CA VAL A 231 14.94 -11.44 -2.59
C VAL A 231 13.58 -12.01 -2.96
N GLU A 232 13.01 -11.58 -4.07
CA GLU A 232 11.69 -12.00 -4.54
C GLU A 232 11.78 -12.62 -5.94
N GLY A 233 10.91 -13.60 -6.20
CA GLY A 233 10.76 -14.16 -7.53
C GLY A 233 9.55 -15.08 -7.63
N VAL A 234 9.40 -15.69 -8.79
CA VAL A 234 8.32 -16.62 -9.09
C VAL A 234 8.97 -17.88 -9.67
N ILE A 235 8.56 -19.03 -9.15
CA ILE A 235 9.00 -20.35 -9.61
C ILE A 235 7.90 -20.92 -10.50
N ASP A 236 8.24 -21.30 -11.72
CA ASP A 236 7.26 -21.76 -12.72
C ASP A 236 6.48 -23.00 -12.23
N LEU A 237 7.17 -23.97 -11.64
CA LEU A 237 6.58 -25.22 -11.17
C LEU A 237 7.28 -25.73 -9.90
N VAL A 238 6.48 -26.09 -8.90
CA VAL A 238 6.95 -26.76 -7.67
C VAL A 238 6.05 -27.95 -7.39
N PHE A 239 6.64 -29.12 -7.16
CA PHE A 239 5.86 -30.28 -6.72
C PHE A 239 6.60 -31.12 -5.68
N GLU A 240 5.86 -31.88 -4.88
CA GLU A 240 6.44 -32.77 -3.87
C GLU A 240 6.63 -34.19 -4.41
N ASP A 241 7.85 -34.71 -4.26
CA ASP A 241 8.22 -36.10 -4.51
C ASP A 241 8.74 -36.76 -3.21
N GLY A 242 7.84 -37.44 -2.50
CA GLY A 242 8.14 -38.01 -1.18
C GLY A 242 8.52 -36.93 -0.16
N LYS A 243 9.77 -36.99 0.35
CA LYS A 243 10.34 -36.00 1.29
C LYS A 243 11.12 -34.87 0.59
N ARG A 244 11.10 -34.85 -0.75
CA ARG A 244 11.81 -33.88 -1.58
C ARG A 244 10.81 -32.91 -2.21
N SER A 245 11.20 -31.65 -2.35
CA SER A 245 10.53 -30.71 -3.24
C SER A 245 11.31 -30.62 -4.54
N VAL A 246 10.62 -30.70 -5.67
CA VAL A 246 11.21 -30.50 -6.99
C VAL A 246 10.74 -29.16 -7.52
N ILE A 247 11.68 -28.31 -7.89
CA ILE A 247 11.40 -27.04 -8.56
C ILE A 247 11.86 -27.13 -10.02
N VAL A 248 11.05 -26.61 -10.92
CA VAL A 248 11.33 -26.57 -12.36
C VAL A 248 11.07 -25.16 -12.86
N ASP A 249 12.04 -24.64 -13.60
CA ASP A 249 11.95 -23.33 -14.26
C ASP A 249 12.25 -23.53 -15.75
N PHE A 250 11.41 -22.96 -16.60
CA PHE A 250 11.50 -23.11 -18.06
C PHE A 250 12.21 -21.90 -18.65
N LYS A 251 13.24 -22.15 -19.46
CA LYS A 251 13.97 -21.08 -20.17
C LYS A 251 14.14 -21.43 -21.63
N SER A 252 13.89 -20.43 -22.48
CA SER A 252 14.15 -20.56 -23.91
C SER A 252 15.64 -20.52 -24.21
N ASP A 253 16.05 -21.13 -25.31
CA ASP A 253 17.46 -21.16 -25.76
C ASP A 253 18.14 -19.79 -25.81
N GLU A 254 17.40 -18.79 -26.29
CA GLU A 254 17.94 -17.43 -26.49
C GLU A 254 18.30 -16.80 -25.14
N GLU A 255 17.45 -17.02 -24.14
CA GLU A 255 17.70 -16.54 -22.78
C GLU A 255 18.96 -17.17 -22.20
N LEU A 256 19.15 -18.48 -22.40
CA LEU A 256 20.30 -19.20 -21.85
C LEU A 256 21.63 -18.87 -22.54
N ARG A 257 21.63 -18.62 -23.86
CA ARG A 257 22.83 -18.15 -24.57
C ARG A 257 23.35 -16.82 -24.03
N ALA A 258 22.45 -15.95 -23.57
CA ALA A 258 22.80 -14.66 -23.00
C ALA A 258 23.30 -14.72 -21.53
N GLY A 259 23.21 -15.86 -20.84
CA GLY A 259 23.64 -15.93 -19.44
C GLY A 259 23.29 -17.19 -18.63
N GLY A 260 23.53 -18.39 -19.13
CA GLY A 260 23.19 -19.66 -18.45
C GLY A 260 23.61 -19.77 -16.98
N ALA A 261 24.83 -19.33 -16.62
CA ALA A 261 25.31 -19.34 -15.24
C ALA A 261 24.50 -18.43 -14.29
N LYS A 262 23.91 -17.35 -14.82
CA LYS A 262 23.05 -16.45 -14.06
C LYS A 262 21.71 -17.12 -13.73
N TYR A 263 21.13 -17.86 -14.67
CA TYR A 263 19.87 -18.57 -14.44
C TYR A 263 20.04 -19.74 -13.46
N GLN A 264 21.16 -20.46 -13.53
CA GLN A 264 21.48 -21.46 -12.51
C GLN A 264 21.55 -20.84 -11.11
N ARG A 265 22.22 -19.68 -10.96
CA ARG A 265 22.23 -18.98 -9.66
C ARG A 265 20.84 -18.51 -9.25
N GLN A 266 20.01 -18.02 -10.17
CA GLN A 266 18.63 -17.63 -9.88
C GLN A 266 17.80 -18.82 -9.35
N ILE A 267 17.87 -19.97 -10.01
CA ILE A 267 17.14 -21.17 -9.61
C ILE A 267 17.74 -21.75 -8.31
N GLY A 268 19.05 -21.64 -8.11
CA GLY A 268 19.71 -21.96 -6.85
C GLY A 268 19.17 -21.11 -5.68
N ILE A 269 18.90 -19.81 -5.89
CA ILE A 269 18.24 -18.96 -4.90
C ILE A 269 16.83 -19.50 -4.58
N TYR A 270 16.05 -19.85 -5.61
CA TYR A 270 14.72 -20.45 -5.40
C TYR A 270 14.81 -21.76 -4.61
N ALA A 271 15.79 -22.61 -4.93
CA ALA A 271 16.01 -23.86 -4.21
C ALA A 271 16.36 -23.63 -2.74
N ALA A 272 17.21 -22.64 -2.46
CA ALA A 272 17.54 -22.25 -1.09
C ALA A 272 16.29 -21.76 -0.34
N ALA A 273 15.47 -20.93 -0.97
CA ALA A 273 14.25 -20.40 -0.38
C ALA A 273 13.22 -21.50 -0.09
N VAL A 274 12.96 -22.40 -1.05
CA VAL A 274 12.04 -23.53 -0.84
C VAL A 274 12.56 -24.46 0.26
N ARG A 275 13.87 -24.71 0.33
CA ARG A 275 14.47 -25.52 1.39
C ARG A 275 14.26 -24.89 2.77
N GLU A 276 14.45 -23.57 2.89
CA GLU A 276 14.25 -22.84 4.14
C GLU A 276 12.76 -22.84 4.56
N CYS A 277 11.84 -22.61 3.63
CA CYS A 277 10.41 -22.57 3.93
C CYS A 277 9.82 -23.95 4.28
N THR A 278 10.29 -25.01 3.63
CA THR A 278 9.68 -26.36 3.74
C THR A 278 10.43 -27.30 4.68
N GLY A 279 11.70 -27.02 4.98
CA GLY A 279 12.59 -27.93 5.69
C GLY A 279 12.91 -29.23 4.94
N ARG A 280 12.55 -29.33 3.65
CA ARG A 280 12.74 -30.52 2.81
C ARG A 280 14.01 -30.41 1.96
N SER A 281 14.52 -31.55 1.49
CA SER A 281 15.52 -31.53 0.42
C SER A 281 14.90 -30.99 -0.86
N VAL A 282 15.68 -30.26 -1.65
CA VAL A 282 15.22 -29.65 -2.90
C VAL A 282 16.04 -30.16 -4.07
N SER A 283 15.37 -30.57 -5.13
CA SER A 283 15.97 -30.80 -6.44
C SER A 283 15.55 -29.66 -7.37
N ALA A 284 16.53 -29.01 -7.96
CA ALA A 284 16.33 -27.82 -8.77
C ALA A 284 16.66 -28.12 -10.22
N VAL A 285 15.69 -27.89 -11.11
CA VAL A 285 15.81 -28.21 -12.53
C VAL A 285 15.59 -26.96 -13.36
N LEU A 286 16.55 -26.66 -14.22
CA LEU A 286 16.44 -25.70 -15.30
C LEU A 286 16.11 -26.46 -16.58
N MET A 287 14.87 -26.38 -17.04
CA MET A 287 14.44 -27.02 -18.28
C MET A 287 14.61 -26.04 -19.44
N ARG A 288 15.50 -26.40 -20.36
CA ARG A 288 15.77 -25.66 -21.60
C ARG A 288 14.79 -26.11 -22.67
N VAL A 289 13.90 -25.20 -23.06
CA VAL A 289 12.76 -25.46 -23.96
C VAL A 289 12.90 -24.83 -25.33
#